data_AF-A0A7G4REV6-F1
#
_entry.id   AF-A0A7G4REV6-F1
#
_cell.length_a   1.000
_cell.length_b   1.000
_cell.length_c   1.000
_cell.angle_alpha   90.00
_cell.angle_beta   90.00
_cell.angle_gamma   90.00
#
_symmetry.space_group_name_H-M   'P 1'
#
loop_
_entity.id
_entity.type
_entity.pdbx_description
1 polymer ?
#
loop_
_entity_poly.entity_id
_entity_poly.type
_entity_poly.pdbx_seq_one_letter_code
_entity_poly.pdbx_strand_id
1 'polypeptide(L)'
;MMINAMLVGAFVMASIIVSLFFLRFWKSTSDRFFLYFATSFLLEALSRVIIGTTNIQNENPLIYLIRLVAYILIIIAIYEKNKKT
;
A
#
# COMPACT_ATOMS: atom_id res chain seq x y z
N MET A 1 22.70 8.59 5.75
CA MET A 1 22.19 9.00 4.43
C MET A 1 21.95 7.81 3.49
N MET A 2 22.95 6.96 3.20
CA MET A 2 22.81 5.87 2.20
C MET A 2 21.95 4.68 2.66
N ILE A 3 22.04 4.29 3.94
CA ILE A 3 21.22 3.20 4.52
C ILE A 3 19.72 3.51 4.42
N ASN A 4 19.33 4.78 4.58
CA ASN A 4 17.93 5.18 4.56
C ASN A 4 17.31 4.98 3.16
N ALA A 5 18.06 5.31 2.09
CA ALA A 5 17.62 5.09 0.71
C ALA A 5 17.51 3.58 0.38
N MET A 6 18.45 2.77 0.86
CA MET A 6 18.44 1.33 0.65
C MET A 6 17.24 0.66 1.34
N LEU A 7 16.94 1.06 2.59
CA LEU A 7 15.78 0.58 3.33
C LEU A 7 14.46 1.04 2.69
N VAL A 8 14.39 2.27 2.18
CA VAL A 8 13.21 2.76 1.43
C VAL A 8 13.01 1.96 0.15
N GLY A 9 14.07 1.70 -0.62
CA GLY A 9 14.00 0.86 -1.82
C GLY A 9 13.53 -0.56 -1.51
N ALA A 10 14.07 -1.18 -0.46
CA ALA A 10 13.65 -2.51 0.00
C ALA A 10 12.16 -2.52 0.43
N PHE A 11 11.71 -1.48 1.15
CA PHE A 11 10.32 -1.33 1.55
C PHE A 11 9.37 -1.22 0.34
N VAL A 12 9.72 -0.39 -0.65
CA VAL A 12 8.95 -0.24 -1.89
C VAL A 12 8.86 -1.58 -2.62
N MET A 13 9.98 -2.27 -2.80
CA MET A 13 10.03 -3.57 -3.46
C MET A 13 9.16 -4.60 -2.73
N ALA A 14 9.32 -4.72 -1.41
CA ALA A 14 8.53 -5.65 -0.60
C ALA A 14 7.02 -5.34 -0.69
N SER A 15 6.64 -4.07 -0.63
CA SER A 15 5.24 -3.63 -0.74
C SER A 15 4.64 -3.97 -2.11
N ILE A 16 5.39 -3.79 -3.20
CA ILE A 16 4.97 -4.18 -4.55
C ILE A 16 4.81 -5.71 -4.65
N ILE A 17 5.77 -6.47 -4.14
CA ILE A 17 5.71 -7.94 -4.14
C ILE A 17 4.47 -8.41 -3.38
N VAL A 18 4.22 -7.88 -2.19
CA VAL A 18 3.04 -8.20 -1.39
C VAL A 18 1.75 -7.87 -2.16
N SER A 19 1.67 -6.69 -2.79
CA SER A 19 0.53 -6.32 -3.64
C SER A 19 0.30 -7.31 -4.79
N LEU A 20 1.37 -7.76 -5.47
CA LEU A 20 1.27 -8.75 -6.55
C LEU A 20 0.80 -10.11 -6.03
N PHE A 21 1.25 -10.54 -4.84
CA PHE A 21 0.74 -11.75 -4.21
C PHE A 21 -0.76 -11.64 -3.91
N PHE A 22 -1.21 -10.53 -3.32
CA PHE A 22 -2.64 -10.28 -3.09
C PHE A 22 -3.45 -10.31 -4.41
N LEU A 23 -2.96 -9.69 -5.49
CA LEU A 23 -3.60 -9.78 -6.82
C LEU A 23 -3.65 -11.20 -7.37
N ARG A 24 -2.59 -11.99 -7.16
CA ARG A 24 -2.57 -13.40 -7.57
C ARG A 24 -3.59 -14.23 -6.78
N PHE A 25 -3.69 -14.02 -5.47
CA PHE A 25 -4.70 -14.68 -4.64
C PHE A 25 -6.12 -14.26 -5.02
N TRP A 26 -6.34 -12.99 -5.36
CA TRP A 26 -7.63 -12.52 -5.88
C TRP A 26 -8.06 -13.32 -7.11
N LYS A 27 -7.15 -13.61 -8.05
CA LYS A 27 -7.48 -14.42 -9.23
C LYS A 27 -7.92 -15.84 -8.89
N SER A 28 -7.44 -16.41 -7.78
CA SER A 28 -7.79 -17.77 -7.35
C SER A 28 -9.04 -17.83 -6.47
N THR A 29 -9.27 -16.83 -5.63
CA THR A 29 -10.35 -16.82 -4.63
C THR A 29 -11.55 -15.97 -5.08
N SER A 30 -11.38 -15.08 -6.07
CA SER A 30 -12.37 -14.06 -6.51
C SER A 30 -12.90 -13.17 -5.39
N ASP A 31 -12.21 -13.10 -4.25
CA ASP A 31 -12.63 -12.31 -3.09
C ASP A 31 -12.07 -10.90 -3.18
N ARG A 32 -12.98 -9.91 -3.20
CA ARG A 32 -12.68 -8.47 -3.27
C ARG A 32 -11.80 -7.99 -2.11
N PHE A 33 -11.76 -8.72 -1.00
CA PHE A 33 -10.83 -8.47 0.11
C PHE A 33 -9.37 -8.34 -0.36
N PHE A 34 -8.92 -9.24 -1.22
CA PHE A 34 -7.52 -9.24 -1.69
C PHE A 34 -7.22 -8.05 -2.60
N LEU A 35 -8.20 -7.53 -3.35
CA LEU A 35 -8.02 -6.31 -4.16
C LEU A 35 -7.80 -5.07 -3.30
N TYR A 36 -8.56 -4.92 -2.21
CA TYR A 36 -8.38 -3.79 -1.29
C TYR A 36 -7.00 -3.81 -0.62
N PHE A 37 -6.52 -5.00 -0.22
CA PHE A 37 -5.17 -5.14 0.32
C PHE A 37 -4.10 -4.83 -0.71
N ALA A 38 -4.21 -5.36 -1.93
CA ALA A 38 -3.28 -5.06 -3.01
C ALA A 38 -3.17 -3.56 -3.29
N THR A 39 -4.31 -2.88 -3.48
CA THR A 39 -4.36 -1.44 -3.75
C THR A 39 -3.78 -0.60 -2.62
N SER A 40 -4.01 -0.99 -1.37
CA SER A 40 -3.43 -0.31 -0.20
C SER A 40 -1.91 -0.39 -0.18
N PHE A 41 -1.34 -1.59 -0.38
CA PHE A 41 0.12 -1.77 -0.44
C PHE A 41 0.75 -1.07 -1.64
N LEU A 42 0.04 -1.01 -2.78
CA LEU A 42 0.47 -0.25 -3.96
C LEU A 42 0.51 1.25 -3.69
N LEU A 43 -0.52 1.80 -3.03
CA LEU A 43 -0.58 3.20 -2.62
C LEU A 43 0.59 3.56 -1.69
N GLU A 44 0.91 2.65 -0.76
CA GLU A 44 1.97 2.88 0.22
C GLU A 44 3.36 2.82 -0.41
N ALA A 45 3.57 1.91 -1.39
CA ALA A 45 4.77 1.88 -2.21
C ALA A 45 4.93 3.17 -3.03
N LEU A 46 3.88 3.61 -3.73
CA LEU A 46 3.89 4.85 -4.53
C LEU A 46 4.17 6.08 -3.67
N SER A 47 3.55 6.18 -2.50
CA SER A 47 3.80 7.26 -1.55
C SER A 47 5.28 7.34 -1.17
N ARG A 48 5.89 6.19 -0.88
CA ARG A 48 7.32 6.11 -0.51
C ARG A 48 8.23 6.49 -1.68
N VAL A 49 7.89 6.08 -2.91
CA VAL A 49 8.65 6.44 -4.12
C VAL A 49 8.60 7.94 -4.34
N ILE A 50 7.42 8.56 -4.25
CA ILE A 50 7.25 10.00 -4.45
C ILE A 50 8.12 10.78 -3.45
N ILE A 51 8.09 10.43 -2.17
CA ILE A 51 8.93 11.06 -1.13
C ILE A 51 10.42 10.83 -1.38
N GLY A 52 10.79 9.64 -1.87
CA GLY A 52 12.18 9.28 -2.11
C GLY A 52 12.79 9.95 -3.35
N THR A 53 11.98 10.26 -4.37
CA THR A 53 12.45 10.84 -5.64
C THR A 53 12.26 12.35 -5.71
N THR A 54 11.24 12.87 -5.04
CA THR A 54 11.02 14.31 -4.95
C THR A 54 11.61 14.78 -3.63
N ASN A 55 12.44 15.82 -3.64
CA ASN A 55 12.96 16.46 -2.42
C ASN A 55 11.86 17.25 -1.67
N ILE A 56 10.60 16.80 -1.80
CA ILE A 56 9.45 17.30 -1.09
C ILE A 56 9.68 16.92 0.38
N GLN A 57 9.95 17.93 1.20
CA GLN A 57 10.05 17.75 2.65
C GLN A 57 8.80 17.05 3.17
N ASN A 58 8.96 16.21 4.19
CA ASN A 58 7.94 15.31 4.77
C ASN A 58 6.64 16.00 5.27
N GLU A 59 6.50 17.30 5.07
CA GLU A 59 5.40 18.17 5.54
C GLU A 59 4.29 18.35 4.50
N ASN A 60 4.35 17.68 3.35
CA ASN A 60 3.30 17.84 2.34
C ASN A 60 2.03 17.06 2.77
N PRO A 61 0.89 17.74 3.04
CA PRO A 61 -0.30 17.10 3.60
C PRO A 61 -0.87 15.97 2.72
N LEU A 62 -0.59 16.04 1.42
CA LEU A 62 -1.05 15.09 0.41
C LEU A 62 -0.58 13.66 0.70
N ILE A 63 0.64 13.47 1.20
CA ILE A 63 1.19 12.15 1.51
C ILE A 63 0.42 11.46 2.65
N TYR A 64 0.03 12.24 3.66
CA TYR A 64 -0.79 11.72 4.77
C TYR A 64 -2.18 11.34 4.30
N LEU A 65 -2.73 12.06 3.32
CA LEU A 65 -4.01 11.75 2.70
C LEU A 65 -3.97 10.40 1.97
N ILE A 66 -2.87 10.10 1.25
CA ILE A 66 -2.69 8.79 0.59
C ILE A 66 -2.63 7.67 1.62
N ARG A 67 -1.88 7.85 2.72
CA ARG A 67 -1.84 6.86 3.82
C ARG A 67 -3.22 6.66 4.46
N LEU A 68 -3.96 7.74 4.66
CA LEU A 68 -5.31 7.69 5.21
C LEU A 68 -6.24 6.88 4.31
N VAL A 69 -6.18 7.08 2.98
CA VAL A 69 -6.93 6.28 2.02
C VAL A 69 -6.52 4.80 2.08
N ALA A 70 -5.22 4.50 2.15
CA ALA A 70 -4.75 3.12 2.27
C ALA A 70 -5.30 2.42 3.53
N TYR A 71 -5.27 3.09 4.69
CA TYR A 71 -5.81 2.52 5.93
C TYR A 71 -7.34 2.36 5.88
N ILE A 72 -8.06 3.31 5.29
CA ILE A 72 -9.52 3.20 5.09
C ILE A 72 -9.86 2.02 4.19
N LEU A 73 -9.11 1.79 3.11
CA LEU A 73 -9.31 0.63 2.22
C LEU A 73 -9.14 -0.69 2.98
N ILE A 74 -8.15 -0.79 3.87
CA ILE A 74 -7.95 -1.97 4.72
C ILE A 74 -9.13 -2.16 5.68
N ILE A 75 -9.62 -1.10 6.31
CA ILE A 75 -10.78 -1.17 7.23
C ILE A 75 -12.04 -1.61 6.49
N ILE A 76 -12.31 -1.04 5.31
CA ILE A 76 -13.45 -1.42 4.46
C ILE A 76 -13.34 -2.89 4.06
N ALA A 77 -12.15 -3.35 3.69
CA ALA A 77 -11.91 -4.75 3.35
C ALA A 77 -12.28 -5.69 4.51
N ILE A 78 -11.81 -5.38 5.73
CA ILE A 78 -12.10 -6.15 6.93
C ILE A 78 -13.60 -6.13 7.23
N TYR A 79 -14.24 -4.95 7.13
CA TYR A 79 -15.67 -4.80 7.38
C TYR A 79 -16.53 -5.62 6.39
N GLU A 80 -16.23 -5.54 5.08
CA GLU A 80 -16.94 -6.33 4.06
C GLU A 80 -16.79 -7.83 4.29
N LYS A 81 -15.60 -8.28 4.70
CA LYS A 81 -15.34 -9.69 4.99
C LYS A 81 -16.10 -10.16 6.23
N ASN A 82 -16.09 -9.35 7.30
CA ASN A 82 -16.77 -9.68 8.55
C ASN A 82 -18.29 -9.73 8.41
N LYS A 83 -18.87 -8.94 7.50
CA LYS A 83 -20.32 -8.93 7.24
C LYS A 83 -20.81 -10.14 6.42
N LYS A 84 -19.93 -10.78 5.65
CA LYS A 84 -20.26 -11.95 4.82
C LYS A 84 -20.07 -13.29 5.55
N THR A 85 -19.60 -13.28 6.80
CA THR A 85 -19.49 -14.45 7.67
C THR A 85 -20.74 -14.56 8.53
#